data_AF-A0A0P4VLR0-F1
#
_entry.id   AF-A0A0P4VLR0-F1
#
_cell.length_a   1.000
_cell.length_b   1.000
_cell.length_c   1.000
_cell.angle_alpha   90.00
_cell.angle_beta   90.00
_cell.angle_gamma   90.00
#
_symmetry.space_group_name_H-M   'P 1'
#
loop_
_entity.id
_entity.type
_entity.pdbx_description
1 polymer ?
#
loop_
_entity_poly.entity_id
_entity_poly.type
_entity_poly.pdbx_seq_one_letter_code
_entity_poly.pdbx_strand_id
1 'polypeptide(L)'
;ESKSNNKKSKFDKKKWREKKYDKGFRLNKWEEKRQKIIIQKYNRILKKNNATHTSNDDVKGRMASKKSETSGIKAAQLEYKRIVENKKQKRVEKLKKKKEIQEALERYKQRKAEVYKKLSKKTKKGQPLMKERLELMLEKVKKCVGS
;
A
#
# COMPACT_ATOMS: atom_id res chain seq x y z
N GLU A 1 -3.14 -59.47 -7.43
CA GLU A 1 -3.43 -58.27 -6.60
C GLU A 1 -2.18 -57.40 -6.49
N SER A 2 -2.23 -56.15 -6.94
CA SER A 2 -1.11 -55.20 -6.85
C SER A 2 -1.53 -53.99 -6.00
N LYS A 3 -1.23 -54.04 -4.70
CA LYS A 3 -1.49 -52.95 -3.74
C LYS A 3 -0.50 -51.80 -3.99
N SER A 4 -0.97 -50.70 -4.58
CA SER A 4 -0.17 -49.47 -4.71
C SER A 4 0.04 -48.81 -3.35
N ASN A 5 1.27 -48.85 -2.84
CA ASN A 5 1.69 -48.22 -1.59
C ASN A 5 1.65 -46.68 -1.70
N ASN A 6 0.51 -46.08 -1.35
CA ASN A 6 0.35 -44.63 -1.26
C ASN A 6 1.00 -44.10 0.04
N LYS A 7 2.33 -44.01 0.08
CA LYS A 7 3.07 -43.36 1.17
C LYS A 7 2.87 -41.84 1.05
N LYS A 8 2.19 -41.22 2.02
CA LYS A 8 2.01 -39.76 2.08
C LYS A 8 3.38 -39.07 2.13
N SER A 9 3.60 -38.15 1.20
CA SER A 9 4.83 -37.35 1.12
C SER A 9 5.05 -36.55 2.41
N LYS A 10 6.24 -36.69 3.02
CA LYS A 10 6.60 -36.00 4.25
C LYS A 10 6.74 -34.50 3.97
N PHE A 11 6.02 -33.68 4.72
CA PHE A 11 6.01 -32.23 4.54
C PHE A 11 7.41 -31.62 4.67
N ASP A 12 7.88 -31.02 3.58
CA ASP A 12 9.16 -30.31 3.56
C ASP A 12 9.03 -28.93 4.22
N LYS A 13 9.40 -28.88 5.49
CA LYS A 13 9.40 -27.66 6.30
C LYS A 13 10.35 -26.60 5.75
N LYS A 14 11.43 -26.97 5.05
CA LYS A 14 12.40 -26.01 4.48
C LYS A 14 11.77 -25.25 3.31
N LYS A 15 11.18 -25.98 2.37
CA LYS A 15 10.44 -25.41 1.23
C LYS A 15 9.26 -24.54 1.68
N TRP A 16 8.58 -24.92 2.78
CA TRP A 16 7.52 -24.09 3.36
C TRP A 16 8.05 -22.77 3.93
N ARG A 17 9.17 -22.79 4.66
CA ARG A 17 9.77 -21.57 5.23
C ARG A 17 10.25 -20.61 4.15
N GLU A 18 10.91 -21.12 3.11
CA GLU A 18 11.31 -20.32 1.94
C GLU A 18 10.08 -19.67 1.32
N LYS A 19 9.01 -20.44 1.05
CA LYS A 19 7.76 -19.92 0.51
C LYS A 19 7.03 -18.89 1.40
N LYS A 20 7.18 -18.97 2.73
CA LYS A 20 6.47 -18.12 3.69
C LYS A 20 7.23 -16.82 4.00
N TYR A 21 8.54 -16.91 4.19
CA TYR A 21 9.35 -15.81 4.71
C TYR A 21 10.24 -15.16 3.66
N ASP A 22 10.63 -15.88 2.59
CA ASP A 22 11.42 -15.25 1.54
C ASP A 22 10.61 -14.14 0.87
N LYS A 23 11.23 -12.97 0.77
CA LYS A 23 10.67 -11.79 0.15
C LYS A 23 10.71 -11.92 -1.38
N GLY A 24 11.75 -12.55 -1.93
CA GLY A 24 11.89 -12.82 -3.36
C GLY A 24 10.77 -13.71 -3.87
N PHE A 25 10.52 -14.83 -3.19
CA PHE A 25 9.42 -15.74 -3.52
C PHE A 25 8.05 -15.05 -3.53
N ARG A 26 7.78 -14.17 -2.57
CA ARG A 26 6.51 -13.42 -2.51
C ARG A 26 6.35 -12.44 -3.67
N LEU A 27 7.43 -11.75 -4.04
CA LEU A 27 7.45 -10.83 -5.19
C LEU A 27 7.28 -11.59 -6.51
N ASN A 28 7.98 -12.71 -6.70
CA ASN A 28 7.83 -13.54 -7.90
C ASN A 28 6.42 -14.08 -8.06
N LYS A 29 5.77 -14.55 -6.98
CA LYS A 29 4.37 -14.99 -7.01
C LYS A 29 3.40 -13.87 -7.41
N TRP A 30 3.72 -12.63 -7.05
CA TRP A 30 2.95 -11.45 -7.47
C TRP A 30 3.17 -11.15 -8.96
N GLU A 31 4.42 -11.18 -9.42
CA GLU A 31 4.77 -10.97 -10.83
C GLU A 31 4.14 -12.04 -11.73
N GLU A 32 4.17 -13.32 -11.33
CA GLU A 32 3.53 -14.42 -12.04
C GLU A 32 2.01 -14.24 -12.16
N LYS A 33 1.35 -13.81 -11.08
CA LYS A 33 -0.10 -13.51 -11.13
C LYS A 33 -0.39 -12.35 -12.08
N ARG A 34 0.46 -11.30 -12.06
CA ARG A 34 0.33 -10.15 -12.93
C ARG A 34 0.52 -10.55 -14.40
N GLN A 35 1.54 -11.33 -14.72
CA GLN A 35 1.77 -11.88 -16.06
C GLN A 35 0.59 -12.72 -16.54
N LYS A 36 0.04 -13.60 -15.70
CA LYS A 36 -1.16 -14.39 -16.02
C LYS A 36 -2.36 -13.50 -16.39
N ILE A 37 -2.60 -12.42 -15.65
CA ILE A 37 -3.69 -11.48 -15.95
C ILE A 37 -3.45 -10.78 -17.29
N ILE A 38 -2.21 -10.38 -17.58
CA ILE A 38 -1.84 -9.75 -18.86
C ILE A 38 -2.10 -10.72 -20.02
N ILE A 39 -1.64 -11.97 -19.91
CA ILE A 39 -1.86 -13.01 -20.91
C ILE A 39 -3.36 -13.27 -21.12
N GLN A 40 -4.13 -13.41 -20.04
CA GLN A 40 -5.58 -13.60 -20.13
C GLN A 40 -6.29 -12.43 -20.83
N LYS A 41 -5.88 -11.18 -20.53
CA LYS A 41 -6.41 -9.99 -21.21
C LYS A 41 -6.07 -10.00 -22.69
N TYR A 42 -4.82 -10.30 -23.03
CA TYR A 42 -4.36 -10.41 -24.42
C TYR A 42 -5.13 -11.48 -25.19
N ASN A 43 -5.26 -12.69 -24.64
CA ASN A 43 -6.02 -13.77 -25.26
C ASN A 43 -7.51 -13.44 -25.39
N ARG A 44 -8.09 -12.70 -24.43
CA ARG A 44 -9.48 -12.23 -24.52
C ARG A 44 -9.66 -11.22 -25.67
N ILE A 45 -8.69 -10.35 -25.89
CA ILE A 45 -8.68 -9.40 -27.01
C ILE A 45 -8.53 -10.15 -28.34
N LEU A 46 -7.57 -11.08 -28.44
CA LEU A 46 -7.42 -11.93 -29.62
C LEU A 46 -8.69 -12.72 -29.94
N LYS A 47 -9.31 -13.35 -28.94
CA LYS A 47 -10.57 -14.07 -29.11
C LYS A 47 -11.70 -13.14 -29.57
N LYS A 48 -11.77 -11.93 -29.03
CA LYS A 48 -12.78 -10.93 -29.42
C LYS A 48 -12.61 -10.48 -30.88
N ASN A 49 -11.36 -10.27 -31.32
CA ASN A 49 -11.06 -9.86 -32.69
C ASN A 49 -11.19 -11.02 -33.70
N ASN A 50 -10.93 -12.27 -33.28
CA ASN A 50 -11.13 -13.44 -34.16
C ASN A 50 -12.62 -13.84 -34.25
N ALA A 51 -13.39 -13.63 -33.18
CA ALA A 51 -14.85 -13.86 -33.19
C ALA A 51 -15.59 -12.87 -34.10
N THR A 52 -15.03 -11.67 -34.37
CA THR A 52 -15.62 -10.74 -35.35
C THR A 52 -15.40 -11.15 -36.80
N HIS A 53 -14.57 -12.16 -37.08
CA HIS A 53 -14.30 -12.67 -38.44
C HIS A 53 -14.90 -14.07 -38.73
N THR A 54 -15.49 -14.75 -37.75
CA THR A 54 -15.96 -16.15 -37.85
C THR A 54 -17.45 -16.34 -37.57
N SER A 55 -18.27 -15.30 -37.82
CA SER A 55 -19.74 -15.42 -37.80
C SER A 55 -20.36 -14.60 -38.94
N ASN A 56 -20.14 -15.07 -40.16
CA ASN A 56 -21.03 -14.80 -41.29
C ASN A 56 -21.65 -16.15 -41.66
N ASP A 57 -22.73 -16.51 -40.97
CA ASP A 57 -23.82 -17.38 -41.40
C ASP A 57 -24.64 -17.73 -40.16
N ASP A 58 -25.62 -16.87 -39.87
CA ASP A 58 -26.97 -17.29 -39.48
C ASP A 58 -27.82 -16.06 -39.12
N VAL A 59 -28.90 -15.92 -39.89
CA VAL A 59 -29.89 -14.85 -39.78
C VAL A 59 -30.75 -15.08 -38.54
N LYS A 60 -30.67 -14.18 -37.54
CA LYS A 60 -31.85 -13.77 -36.76
C LYS A 60 -31.61 -12.44 -36.04
N GLY A 61 -32.45 -11.47 -36.38
CA GLY A 61 -32.40 -10.11 -35.88
C GLY A 61 -32.29 -10.03 -34.36
N ARG A 62 -31.15 -9.55 -33.89
CA ARG A 62 -31.09 -8.74 -32.68
C ARG A 62 -30.82 -7.33 -33.16
N MET A 63 -31.81 -6.47 -33.03
CA MET A 63 -31.64 -5.02 -33.00
C MET A 63 -30.63 -4.69 -31.88
N ALA A 64 -29.34 -4.83 -32.19
CA ALA A 64 -28.29 -4.22 -31.42
C ALA A 64 -28.49 -2.74 -31.63
N SER A 65 -29.14 -2.08 -30.67
CA SER A 65 -29.16 -0.63 -30.63
C SER A 65 -27.72 -0.18 -30.84
N LYS A 66 -27.50 0.61 -31.90
CA LYS A 66 -26.25 1.32 -32.12
C LYS A 66 -26.07 2.21 -30.90
N LYS A 67 -25.49 1.68 -29.81
CA LYS A 67 -24.89 2.49 -28.76
C LYS A 67 -23.80 3.24 -29.49
N SER A 68 -24.10 4.48 -29.84
CA SER A 68 -23.24 5.33 -30.63
C SER A 68 -21.82 5.23 -30.11
N GLU A 69 -20.84 4.97 -30.99
CA GLU A 69 -19.42 4.89 -30.61
C GLU A 69 -18.95 6.16 -29.88
N THR A 70 -19.67 7.27 -30.09
CA THR A 70 -19.51 8.53 -29.37
C THR A 70 -19.79 8.43 -27.86
N SER A 71 -20.63 7.49 -27.39
CA SER A 71 -20.90 7.24 -25.98
C SER A 71 -19.71 6.59 -25.25
N GLY A 72 -19.02 5.64 -25.91
CA GLY A 72 -17.85 4.97 -25.36
C GLY A 72 -16.62 5.89 -25.23
N ILE A 73 -16.37 6.71 -26.26
CA ILE A 73 -15.26 7.69 -26.25
C ILE A 73 -15.49 8.77 -25.19
N LYS A 74 -16.72 9.30 -25.08
CA LYS A 74 -17.08 10.27 -24.04
C LYS A 74 -16.95 9.69 -22.63
N ALA A 75 -17.36 8.44 -22.42
CA ALA A 75 -17.18 7.75 -21.15
C ALA A 75 -15.69 7.59 -20.79
N ALA A 76 -14.85 7.19 -21.75
CA ALA A 76 -13.41 7.06 -21.55
C ALA A 76 -12.74 8.40 -21.22
N GLN A 77 -13.15 9.50 -21.87
CA GLN A 77 -12.66 10.85 -21.55
C GLN A 77 -13.03 11.29 -20.13
N LEU A 78 -14.28 11.01 -19.69
CA LEU A 78 -14.73 11.35 -18.34
C LEU A 78 -13.98 10.52 -17.29
N GLU A 79 -13.79 9.22 -17.53
CA GLU A 79 -13.03 8.35 -16.65
C GLU A 79 -11.56 8.77 -16.55
N TYR A 80 -10.94 9.14 -17.68
CA TYR A 80 -9.59 9.71 -17.69
C TYR A 80 -9.48 10.96 -16.81
N LYS A 81 -10.42 11.92 -16.98
CA LYS A 81 -10.46 13.13 -16.14
C LYS A 81 -10.58 12.79 -14.66
N ARG A 82 -11.46 11.84 -14.29
CA ARG A 82 -11.60 11.35 -12.90
C ARG A 82 -10.30 10.74 -12.37
N ILE A 83 -9.61 9.92 -13.17
CA ILE A 83 -8.34 9.30 -12.77
C ILE A 83 -7.27 10.37 -12.55
N VAL A 84 -7.18 11.37 -13.42
CA VAL A 84 -6.21 12.48 -13.30
C VAL A 84 -6.49 13.29 -12.02
N GLU A 85 -7.75 13.64 -11.77
CA GLU A 85 -8.12 14.40 -10.57
C GLU A 85 -7.86 13.60 -9.29
N ASN A 86 -8.24 12.32 -9.25
CA ASN A 86 -7.95 11.44 -8.13
C ASN A 86 -6.44 11.29 -7.87
N LYS A 87 -5.62 11.26 -8.93
CA LYS A 87 -4.15 11.24 -8.78
C LYS A 87 -3.64 12.57 -8.22
N LYS A 88 -4.19 13.70 -8.65
CA LYS A 88 -3.85 15.04 -8.13
C LYS A 88 -4.20 15.15 -6.64
N GLN A 89 -5.41 14.78 -6.26
CA GLN A 89 -5.86 14.77 -4.86
C GLN A 89 -4.96 13.88 -3.98
N LYS A 90 -4.68 12.64 -4.41
CA LYS A 90 -3.75 11.75 -3.69
C LYS A 90 -2.34 12.33 -3.54
N ARG A 91 -1.85 13.08 -4.53
CA ARG A 91 -0.54 13.75 -4.44
C ARG A 91 -0.57 14.86 -3.39
N VAL A 92 -1.62 15.69 -3.41
CA VAL A 92 -1.82 16.77 -2.44
C VAL A 92 -1.92 16.22 -1.01
N GLU A 93 -2.73 15.20 -0.79
CA GLU A 93 -2.87 14.56 0.53
C GLU A 93 -1.54 13.97 1.03
N LYS A 94 -0.78 13.30 0.16
CA LYS A 94 0.55 12.78 0.52
C LYS A 94 1.51 13.89 0.90
N LEU A 95 1.48 15.02 0.20
CA LEU A 95 2.31 16.18 0.53
C LEU A 95 1.90 16.78 1.88
N LYS A 96 0.60 16.92 2.16
CA LYS A 96 0.09 17.39 3.46
C LYS A 96 0.54 16.48 4.59
N LYS A 97 0.32 15.17 4.48
CA LYS A 97 0.76 14.18 5.48
C LYS A 97 2.26 14.21 5.73
N LYS A 98 3.07 14.36 4.66
CA LYS A 98 4.53 14.51 4.81
C LYS A 98 4.90 15.76 5.60
N LYS A 99 4.26 16.90 5.31
CA LYS A 99 4.48 18.15 6.05
C LYS A 99 4.08 18.01 7.52
N GLU A 100 2.91 17.45 7.80
CA GLU A 100 2.43 17.19 9.17
C GLU A 100 3.41 16.31 9.97
N ILE A 101 3.91 15.23 9.36
CA ILE A 101 4.91 14.35 9.99
C ILE A 101 6.22 15.11 10.24
N GLN A 102 6.70 15.88 9.27
CA GLN A 102 7.93 16.65 9.41
C GLN A 102 7.80 17.68 10.53
N GLU A 103 6.70 18.42 10.58
CA GLU A 103 6.41 19.40 11.62
C GLU A 103 6.33 18.75 13.01
N ALA A 104 5.65 17.61 13.14
CA ALA A 104 5.60 16.85 14.39
C ALA A 104 7.00 16.39 14.86
N LEU A 105 7.86 15.97 13.93
CA LEU A 105 9.24 15.60 14.22
C LEU A 105 10.08 16.80 14.65
N GLU A 106 9.93 17.95 14.01
CA GLU A 106 10.61 19.19 14.37
C GLU A 106 10.22 19.66 15.77
N ARG A 107 8.91 19.68 16.07
CA ARG A 107 8.40 19.99 17.42
C ARG A 107 8.93 19.01 18.47
N TYR A 108 8.98 17.71 18.15
CA TYR A 108 9.56 16.71 19.04
C TYR A 108 11.06 16.96 19.30
N LYS A 109 11.83 17.28 18.26
CA LYS A 109 13.26 17.59 18.37
C LYS A 109 13.50 18.84 19.22
N GLN A 110 12.73 19.90 19.00
CA GLN A 110 12.80 21.14 19.78
C GLN A 110 12.54 20.84 21.27
N ARG A 111 11.41 20.19 21.58
CA ARG A 111 11.07 19.81 22.96
C ARG A 111 12.15 18.93 23.61
N LYS A 112 12.70 17.98 22.85
CA LYS A 112 13.79 17.11 23.34
C LYS A 112 15.04 17.91 23.67
N ALA A 113 15.42 18.87 22.83
CA ALA A 113 16.57 19.73 23.06
C ALA A 113 16.38 20.64 24.29
N GLU A 114 15.20 21.21 24.47
CA GLU A 114 14.86 22.03 25.65
C GLU A 114 14.93 21.23 26.95
N VAL A 115 14.33 20.04 26.95
CA VAL A 115 14.38 19.13 28.11
C VAL A 115 15.82 18.72 28.40
N TYR A 116 16.61 18.39 27.37
CA TYR A 116 18.02 18.06 27.55
C TYR A 116 18.81 19.22 28.14
N LYS A 117 18.60 20.45 27.64
CA LYS A 117 19.25 21.67 28.15
C LYS A 117 18.98 21.89 29.63
N LYS A 118 17.77 21.59 30.12
CA LYS A 118 17.42 21.64 31.55
C LYS A 118 18.10 20.51 32.34
N LEU A 119 18.02 19.28 31.84
CA LEU A 119 18.56 18.09 32.54
C LEU A 119 20.09 18.04 32.60
N SER A 120 20.77 18.67 31.64
CA SER A 120 22.23 18.70 31.53
C SER A 120 22.89 19.71 32.46
N LYS A 121 22.12 20.65 33.06
CA LYS A 121 22.69 21.64 33.97
C LYS A 121 23.21 20.99 35.24
N LYS A 122 24.36 21.47 35.69
CA LYS A 122 25.07 20.98 36.87
C LYS A 122 25.48 22.16 37.75
N THR A 123 25.66 21.89 39.04
CA THR A 123 26.26 22.82 40.00
C THR A 123 27.76 22.89 39.79
N LYS A 124 28.44 23.85 40.44
CA LYS A 124 29.91 23.97 40.40
C LYS A 124 30.63 22.68 40.82
N LYS A 125 30.00 21.86 41.67
CA LYS A 125 30.51 20.55 42.14
C LYS A 125 30.13 19.39 41.21
N GLY A 126 29.60 19.66 40.02
CA GLY A 126 29.25 18.64 39.02
C GLY A 126 27.96 17.85 39.30
N GLN A 127 27.30 18.10 40.44
CA GLN A 127 26.00 17.49 40.75
C GLN A 127 24.92 18.07 39.83
N PRO A 128 23.90 17.29 39.45
CA PRO A 128 22.81 17.83 38.66
C PRO A 128 22.04 18.95 39.38
N LEU A 129 21.63 19.98 38.63
CA LEU A 129 20.86 21.08 39.19
C LEU A 129 19.42 20.60 39.49
N MET A 130 19.11 20.37 40.76
CA MET A 130 17.84 19.74 41.17
C MET A 130 16.60 20.58 40.90
N LYS A 131 16.69 21.92 40.98
CA LYS A 131 15.56 22.84 40.75
C LYS A 131 14.85 22.56 39.41
N GLU A 132 15.61 22.48 38.32
CA GLU A 132 15.05 22.29 36.97
C GLU A 132 14.55 20.86 36.73
N ARG A 133 15.16 19.88 37.39
CA ARG A 133 14.70 18.48 37.33
C ARG A 133 13.36 18.30 38.04
N LEU A 134 13.20 18.94 39.21
CA LEU A 134 11.97 18.91 39.98
C LEU A 134 10.83 19.60 39.24
N GLU A 135 11.09 20.72 38.54
CA GLU A 135 10.10 21.40 37.70
C GLU A 135 9.61 20.48 36.56
N LEU A 136 10.52 19.81 35.85
CA LEU A 136 10.17 18.83 34.82
C LEU A 136 9.39 17.64 35.39
N MET A 137 9.71 17.19 36.60
CA MET A 137 9.01 16.10 37.26
C MET A 137 7.59 16.53 37.67
N LEU A 138 7.44 17.75 38.20
CA LEU A 138 6.14 18.33 38.53
C LEU A 138 5.26 18.47 37.29
N GLU A 139 5.82 18.92 36.17
CA GLU A 139 5.09 19.01 34.90
C GLU A 139 4.58 17.63 34.45
N LYS A 140 5.40 16.58 34.58
CA LYS A 140 4.98 15.19 34.29
C LYS A 140 3.88 14.71 35.22
N VAL A 141 4.00 14.96 36.53
CA VAL A 141 2.97 14.57 37.51
C VAL A 141 1.67 15.30 37.22
N LYS A 142 1.69 16.62 37.00
CA LYS A 142 0.50 17.39 36.61
C LYS A 142 -0.14 16.86 35.35
N LYS A 143 0.66 16.47 34.35
CA LYS A 143 0.13 15.85 33.12
C LYS A 143 -0.48 14.47 33.38
N CYS A 144 0.11 13.65 34.24
CA CYS A 144 -0.39 12.31 34.55
C CYS A 144 -1.64 12.33 35.44
N VAL A 145 -1.72 13.26 36.39
CA VAL A 145 -2.82 13.36 37.38
C VAL A 145 -3.95 14.26 36.88
N GLY A 146 -3.65 15.26 36.05
CA GLY A 146 -4.62 16.17 35.46
C GLY A 146 -5.12 15.77 34.07
N SER A 147 -4.77 14.57 33.58
CA SER A 147 -5.39 13.94 32.39
C SER A 147 -6.37 12.86 32.83
#